data_AF-A0A183GJN1-F1
#
_entry.id   AF-A0A183GJN1-F1
#
_cell.length_a   1.000
_cell.length_b   1.000
_cell.length_c   1.000
_cell.angle_alpha   90.00
_cell.angle_beta   90.00
_cell.angle_gamma   90.00
#
_symmetry.space_group_name_H-M   'P 1'
#
loop_
_entity.id
_entity.type
_entity.pdbx_description
1 polymer ?
#
loop_
_entity_poly.entity_id
_entity_poly.type
_entity_poly.pdbx_seq_one_letter_code
_entity_poly.pdbx_strand_id
1 'polypeptide(L)'
;MRPSRWPTGWTPVPVHTLKLEEDHAGNIFAPCPRAEQLDNELRNSNEFLSIAKENEGFLQFLSNKTGMIVDLPNIYLINDAHYIETVYNMSQPGWMTANVSEHLRELTELVNEYTNQCGFVAGCGTIDAIHADRLLIEKHREKQKPVHIAFLDLEKAFDRVPREEMWYALRYHGVPEGLIE
;
A
#
# COMPACT_ATOMS: atom_id res chain seq x y z
N MET A 1 0.09 20.55 -33.59
CA MET A 1 1.50 20.93 -33.42
C MET A 1 2.05 20.12 -32.25
N ARG A 2 3.13 19.34 -32.42
CA ARG A 2 3.79 18.65 -31.29
C ARG A 2 4.77 19.64 -30.63
N PRO A 3 4.78 19.81 -29.29
CA PRO A 3 5.79 20.62 -28.61
C PRO A 3 7.17 20.02 -28.92
N SER A 4 8.09 20.81 -29.46
CA SER A 4 9.32 20.30 -30.08
C SER A 4 10.45 19.99 -29.08
N ARG A 5 10.32 20.34 -27.80
CA ARG A 5 11.33 20.03 -26.77
C ARG A 5 10.70 19.87 -25.39
N TRP A 6 11.20 18.88 -24.65
CA TRP A 6 10.90 18.70 -23.24
C TRP A 6 11.49 19.83 -22.39
N PRO A 7 10.90 20.12 -21.20
CA PRO A 7 11.46 21.09 -20.26
C PRO A 7 12.92 20.80 -19.93
N THR A 8 13.71 21.85 -19.70
CA THR A 8 15.13 21.70 -19.32
C THR A 8 15.23 21.04 -17.94
N GLY A 9 16.08 20.03 -17.81
CA GLY A 9 16.22 19.24 -16.57
C GLY A 9 15.26 18.04 -16.48
N TRP A 10 14.37 17.85 -17.46
CA TRP A 10 13.47 16.70 -17.49
C TRP A 10 13.90 15.68 -18.54
N THR A 11 14.02 14.42 -18.13
CA THR A 11 14.28 13.29 -19.03
C THR A 11 13.02 12.42 -19.09
N PRO A 12 12.38 12.23 -20.26
CA PRO A 12 11.27 11.29 -20.38
C PRO A 12 11.76 9.88 -20.08
N VAL A 13 11.18 9.26 -19.06
CA VAL A 13 11.29 7.82 -18.84
C VAL A 13 9.92 7.23 -19.15
N PRO A 14 9.81 6.29 -20.12
CA PRO A 14 8.54 5.67 -20.44
C PRO A 14 8.05 4.84 -19.25
N VAL A 15 6.82 5.08 -18.81
CA VAL A 15 6.12 4.24 -17.83
C VAL A 15 5.17 3.34 -18.60
N HIS A 16 5.47 2.04 -18.60
CA HIS A 16 4.61 1.03 -19.19
C HIS A 16 3.58 0.56 -18.15
N THR A 17 2.33 0.41 -18.56
CA THR A 17 1.26 -0.12 -17.72
C THR A 17 0.42 -1.11 -18.52
N LEU A 18 -0.20 -2.05 -17.82
CA LEU A 18 -1.21 -2.95 -18.35
C LEU A 18 -2.58 -2.58 -17.79
N LYS A 19 -3.64 -3.20 -18.31
CA LYS A 19 -4.94 -3.17 -17.63
C LYS A 19 -4.86 -3.96 -16.34
N LEU A 20 -5.61 -3.55 -15.32
CA LEU A 20 -5.57 -4.16 -13.99
C LEU A 20 -5.83 -5.68 -13.99
N GLU A 21 -6.75 -6.14 -14.84
CA GLU A 21 -7.09 -7.56 -15.01
C GLU A 21 -5.98 -8.40 -15.67
N GLU A 22 -5.08 -7.76 -16.41
CA GLU A 22 -3.97 -8.39 -17.14
C GLU A 22 -2.64 -8.22 -16.40
N ASP A 23 -2.59 -7.36 -15.39
CA ASP A 23 -1.38 -7.01 -14.66
C ASP A 23 -1.08 -7.99 -13.52
N HIS A 24 -0.54 -9.16 -13.84
CA HIS A 24 -0.16 -10.13 -12.82
C HIS A 24 1.13 -9.79 -12.06
N ALA A 25 1.79 -8.66 -12.38
CA ALA A 25 3.06 -8.27 -11.78
C ALA A 25 2.94 -7.07 -10.85
N GLY A 26 2.22 -6.03 -11.26
CA GLY A 26 1.98 -4.81 -10.48
C GLY A 26 0.70 -4.85 -9.64
N ASN A 27 -0.29 -5.66 -10.02
CA ASN A 27 -1.51 -5.81 -9.23
C ASN A 27 -1.28 -6.81 -8.08
N ILE A 28 -1.10 -6.28 -6.87
CA ILE A 28 -0.99 -7.09 -5.65
C ILE A 28 -2.26 -7.91 -5.35
N PHE A 29 -3.39 -7.54 -5.95
CA PHE A 29 -4.67 -8.25 -5.86
C PHE A 29 -4.96 -9.12 -7.08
N ALA A 30 -3.95 -9.42 -7.90
CA ALA A 30 -4.11 -10.35 -9.02
C ALA A 30 -4.66 -11.70 -8.51
N PRO A 31 -5.65 -12.30 -9.19
CA PRO A 31 -6.24 -13.57 -8.75
C PRO A 31 -5.19 -14.66 -8.56
N CYS A 32 -5.08 -15.16 -7.33
CA CYS A 32 -4.11 -16.19 -6.96
C CYS A 32 -4.78 -17.21 -6.03
N PRO A 33 -5.15 -18.40 -6.53
CA PRO A 33 -5.82 -19.42 -5.72
C PRO A 33 -5.02 -19.83 -4.47
N ARG A 34 -3.69 -19.80 -4.54
CA ARG A 34 -2.84 -20.10 -3.38
C ARG A 34 -2.87 -18.99 -2.33
N ALA A 35 -2.91 -17.72 -2.75
CA ALA A 35 -3.04 -16.60 -1.82
C ALA A 35 -4.40 -16.67 -1.10
N GLU A 36 -5.47 -16.93 -1.84
CA GLU A 36 -6.81 -17.12 -1.25
C GLU A 36 -6.86 -18.30 -0.28
N GLN A 37 -6.22 -19.42 -0.61
CA GLN A 37 -6.13 -20.55 0.32
C GLN A 37 -5.39 -20.17 1.61
N LEU A 38 -4.26 -19.49 1.51
CA LEU A 38 -3.44 -19.08 2.65
C LEU A 38 -4.16 -18.04 3.53
N ASP A 39 -4.82 -17.07 2.91
CA ASP A 39 -5.63 -16.08 3.62
C ASP A 39 -6.79 -16.75 4.38
N ASN A 40 -7.45 -17.74 3.78
CA ASN A 40 -8.46 -18.54 4.47
C ASN A 40 -7.87 -19.37 5.62
N GLU A 41 -6.72 -20.02 5.43
CA GLU A 41 -6.03 -20.77 6.49
C GLU A 41 -5.68 -19.86 7.68
N LEU A 42 -5.16 -18.66 7.40
CA LEU A 42 -4.84 -17.65 8.41
C LEU A 42 -6.09 -17.18 9.16
N ARG A 43 -7.16 -16.80 8.45
CA ARG A 43 -8.38 -16.27 9.07
C ARG A 43 -9.12 -17.28 9.94
N ASN A 44 -8.93 -18.57 9.66
CA ASN A 44 -9.48 -19.67 10.46
C ASN A 44 -8.51 -20.17 11.54
N SER A 45 -7.33 -19.58 11.68
CA SER A 45 -6.39 -19.92 12.76
C SER A 45 -6.96 -19.50 14.12
N ASN A 46 -6.59 -20.24 15.17
CA ASN A 46 -7.06 -19.96 16.53
C ASN A 46 -6.56 -18.59 17.01
N GLU A 47 -5.35 -18.21 16.59
CA GLU A 47 -4.69 -16.95 16.89
C GLU A 47 -5.49 -15.78 16.33
N PHE A 48 -5.81 -15.81 15.03
CA PHE A 48 -6.58 -14.75 14.37
C PHE A 48 -8.00 -14.62 14.97
N LEU A 49 -8.67 -15.76 15.19
CA LEU A 49 -10.00 -15.77 15.80
C LEU A 49 -9.99 -15.25 17.24
N SER A 50 -8.93 -15.51 18.01
CA SER A 50 -8.78 -14.99 19.38
C SER A 50 -8.62 -13.48 19.39
N ILE A 51 -7.76 -12.93 18.52
CA ILE A 51 -7.59 -11.47 18.37
C ILE A 51 -8.91 -10.80 17.98
N ALA A 52 -9.65 -11.38 17.03
CA ALA A 52 -10.93 -10.85 16.59
C ALA A 52 -11.96 -10.83 17.73
N LYS A 53 -11.99 -11.90 18.53
CA LYS A 53 -12.89 -12.03 19.68
C LYS A 53 -12.53 -11.06 20.82
N GLU A 54 -11.25 -10.93 21.13
CA GLU A 54 -10.77 -10.02 22.17
C GLU A 54 -11.07 -8.55 21.84
N ASN A 55 -11.11 -8.21 20.54
CA ASN A 55 -11.36 -6.86 20.05
C ASN A 55 -12.79 -6.64 19.54
N GLU A 56 -13.71 -7.59 19.75
CA GLU A 56 -15.08 -7.53 19.20
C GLU A 56 -15.81 -6.23 19.58
N GLY A 57 -15.70 -5.80 20.83
CA GLY A 57 -16.32 -4.56 21.31
C GLY A 57 -15.77 -3.31 20.60
N PHE A 58 -14.48 -3.28 20.31
CA PHE A 58 -13.84 -2.18 19.58
C PHE A 58 -14.23 -2.17 18.10
N LEU A 59 -14.26 -3.34 17.45
CA LEU A 59 -14.70 -3.49 16.06
C LEU A 59 -16.18 -3.09 15.89
N GLN A 60 -17.05 -3.45 16.84
CA GLN A 60 -18.44 -3.00 16.86
C GLN A 60 -18.55 -1.49 17.07
N PHE A 61 -17.73 -0.92 17.97
CA PHE A 61 -17.65 0.52 18.15
C PHE A 61 -17.28 1.24 16.85
N LEU A 62 -16.23 0.79 16.16
CA LEU A 62 -15.80 1.36 14.88
C LEU A 62 -16.88 1.20 13.81
N SER A 63 -17.53 0.04 13.75
CA SER A 63 -18.64 -0.19 12.79
C SER A 63 -19.77 0.80 12.98
N ASN A 64 -20.17 1.05 14.23
CA ASN A 64 -21.22 2.00 14.57
C ASN A 64 -20.83 3.45 14.25
N LYS A 65 -19.55 3.81 14.35
CA LYS A 65 -19.05 5.17 14.09
C LYS A 65 -18.82 5.47 12.62
N THR A 66 -18.37 4.47 11.87
CA THR A 66 -18.06 4.60 10.44
C THR A 66 -19.26 4.34 9.54
N GLY A 67 -20.24 3.56 10.01
CA GLY A 67 -21.39 3.13 9.23
C GLY A 67 -21.09 1.98 8.25
N MET A 68 -19.88 1.42 8.29
CA MET A 68 -19.51 0.20 7.58
C MET A 68 -19.29 -0.95 8.55
N ILE A 69 -19.34 -2.19 8.04
CA ILE A 69 -18.95 -3.36 8.84
C ILE A 69 -17.43 -3.36 8.93
N VAL A 70 -16.91 -3.27 10.16
CA VAL A 70 -15.48 -3.26 10.45
C VAL A 70 -15.07 -4.59 11.05
N ASP A 71 -14.06 -5.21 10.44
CA ASP A 71 -13.41 -6.44 10.89
C ASP A 71 -11.88 -6.26 10.86
N LEU A 72 -11.13 -7.23 11.40
CA LEU A 72 -9.67 -7.17 11.37
C LEU A 72 -9.10 -6.96 9.94
N PRO A 73 -9.55 -7.69 8.91
CA PRO A 73 -9.06 -7.52 7.54
C PRO A 73 -9.21 -6.13 6.95
N ASN A 74 -10.24 -5.38 7.32
CA ASN A 74 -10.55 -4.08 6.73
C ASN A 74 -10.27 -2.88 7.64
N ILE A 75 -9.80 -3.12 8.87
CA ILE A 75 -9.56 -2.07 9.87
C ILE A 75 -8.54 -1.02 9.39
N TYR A 76 -7.59 -1.42 8.54
CA TYR A 76 -6.57 -0.54 7.96
C TYR A 76 -7.19 0.65 7.22
N LEU A 77 -8.38 0.51 6.64
CA LEU A 77 -9.05 1.59 5.91
C LEU A 77 -9.29 2.81 6.80
N ILE A 78 -9.61 2.59 8.07
CA ILE A 78 -9.86 3.66 9.04
C ILE A 78 -8.53 4.26 9.49
N ASN A 79 -7.54 3.40 9.74
CA ASN A 79 -6.21 3.84 10.17
C ASN A 79 -5.53 4.70 9.10
N ASP A 80 -5.61 4.29 7.83
CA ASP A 80 -5.03 5.01 6.69
C ASP A 80 -5.69 6.38 6.52
N ALA A 81 -7.03 6.43 6.59
CA ALA A 81 -7.75 7.70 6.53
C ALA A 81 -7.35 8.63 7.69
N HIS A 82 -7.35 8.12 8.91
CA HIS A 82 -6.95 8.88 10.09
C HIS A 82 -5.51 9.40 9.98
N TYR A 83 -4.58 8.56 9.54
CA TYR A 83 -3.18 8.91 9.36
C TYR A 83 -3.00 10.01 8.32
N ILE A 84 -3.58 9.84 7.13
CA ILE A 84 -3.50 10.83 6.05
C ILE A 84 -4.09 12.16 6.52
N GLU A 85 -5.30 12.15 7.08
CA GLU A 85 -5.93 13.37 7.57
C GLU A 85 -5.07 14.06 8.65
N THR A 86 -4.40 13.29 9.51
CA THR A 86 -3.48 13.83 10.52
C THR A 86 -2.26 14.48 9.88
N VAL A 87 -1.63 13.83 8.89
CA VAL A 87 -0.48 14.39 8.16
C VAL A 87 -0.84 15.72 7.51
N TYR A 88 -2.05 15.83 6.95
CA TYR A 88 -2.53 17.05 6.30
C TYR A 88 -3.28 18.02 7.23
N ASN A 89 -3.13 17.87 8.56
CA ASN A 89 -3.75 18.74 9.57
C ASN A 89 -5.28 18.90 9.41
N MET A 90 -5.96 17.88 8.93
CA MET A 90 -7.40 17.87 8.75
C MET A 90 -8.13 17.59 10.07
N SER A 91 -9.38 18.08 10.17
CA SER A 91 -10.20 17.89 11.36
C SER A 91 -10.61 16.42 11.53
N GLN A 92 -10.34 15.87 12.71
CA GLN A 92 -10.76 14.51 13.08
C GLN A 92 -12.17 14.49 13.66
N PRO A 93 -12.92 13.38 13.50
CA PRO A 93 -14.20 13.24 14.16
C PRO A 93 -14.00 13.15 15.69
N GLY A 94 -14.90 13.75 16.47
CA GLY A 94 -14.71 13.88 17.92
C GLY A 94 -14.63 12.57 18.72
N TRP A 95 -14.98 11.43 18.10
CA TRP A 95 -14.81 10.10 18.71
C TRP A 95 -13.42 9.50 18.48
N MET A 96 -12.62 10.05 17.56
CA MET A 96 -11.24 9.65 17.30
C MET A 96 -10.32 10.30 18.34
N THR A 97 -10.35 9.77 19.56
CA THR A 97 -9.47 10.20 20.65
C THR A 97 -8.08 9.57 20.50
N ALA A 98 -7.09 10.08 21.25
CA ALA A 98 -5.73 9.52 21.24
C ALA A 98 -5.70 8.01 21.54
N ASN A 99 -6.51 7.54 22.50
CA ASN A 99 -6.59 6.12 22.82
C ASN A 99 -7.24 5.30 21.68
N VAL A 100 -8.25 5.86 21.01
CA VAL A 100 -8.89 5.17 19.87
C VAL A 100 -7.92 5.08 18.70
N SER A 101 -7.20 6.17 18.39
CA SER A 101 -6.20 6.16 17.32
C SER A 101 -5.02 5.24 17.61
N GLU A 102 -4.58 5.17 18.88
CA GLU A 102 -3.50 4.28 19.29
C GLU A 102 -3.91 2.81 19.16
N HIS A 103 -5.07 2.43 19.72
CA HIS A 103 -5.60 1.07 19.59
C HIS A 103 -5.85 0.68 18.12
N LEU A 104 -6.38 1.61 17.32
CA LEU A 104 -6.61 1.42 15.90
C LEU A 104 -5.29 1.12 15.15
N ARG A 105 -4.24 1.90 15.44
CA ARG A 105 -2.92 1.71 14.84
C ARG A 105 -2.30 0.38 15.26
N GLU A 106 -2.28 0.08 16.55
CA GLU A 106 -1.72 -1.18 17.08
C GLU A 106 -2.40 -2.41 16.47
N LEU A 107 -3.74 -2.39 16.39
CA LEU A 107 -4.49 -3.49 15.81
C LEU A 107 -4.27 -3.61 14.30
N THR A 108 -4.11 -2.49 13.60
CA THR A 108 -3.77 -2.47 12.17
C THR A 108 -2.36 -3.03 11.91
N GLU A 109 -1.38 -2.62 12.71
CA GLU A 109 0.00 -3.12 12.65
C GLU A 109 0.03 -4.64 12.89
N LEU A 110 -0.66 -5.11 13.94
CA LEU A 110 -0.76 -6.54 14.25
C LEU A 110 -1.36 -7.35 13.08
N VAL A 111 -2.46 -6.88 12.48
CA VAL A 111 -3.10 -7.60 11.36
C VAL A 111 -2.25 -7.54 10.09
N ASN A 112 -1.50 -6.45 9.87
CA ASN A 112 -0.59 -6.31 8.74
C ASN A 112 0.58 -7.29 8.81
N GLU A 113 1.09 -7.63 9.99
CA GLU A 113 2.13 -8.67 10.14
C GLU A 113 1.68 -10.02 9.57
N TYR A 114 0.38 -10.33 9.69
CA TYR A 114 -0.18 -11.58 9.17
C TYR A 114 -0.47 -11.54 7.66
N THR A 115 -0.69 -10.35 7.07
CA THR A 115 -1.22 -10.20 5.71
C THR A 115 -0.21 -9.65 4.70
N ASN A 116 0.78 -8.87 5.13
CA ASN A 116 1.69 -8.14 4.27
C ASN A 116 3.17 -8.39 4.64
N GLN A 117 3.75 -9.47 4.12
CA GLN A 117 5.21 -9.71 4.17
C GLN A 117 6.03 -8.86 3.18
N CYS A 118 5.39 -7.89 2.51
CA CYS A 118 6.03 -7.07 1.48
C CYS A 118 5.76 -5.58 1.74
N GLY A 119 6.66 -4.88 2.45
CA GLY A 119 6.56 -3.42 2.62
C GLY A 119 7.63 -2.84 3.54
N PHE A 120 7.77 -1.50 3.52
CA PHE A 120 8.65 -0.70 4.38
C PHE A 120 8.24 -0.68 5.87
N VAL A 121 7.66 -1.78 6.36
CA VAL A 121 7.23 -1.95 7.74
C VAL A 121 8.44 -2.37 8.56
N ALA A 122 8.74 -1.63 9.63
CA ALA A 122 9.87 -1.95 10.50
C ALA A 122 9.69 -3.36 11.10
N GLY A 123 10.62 -4.27 10.82
CA GLY A 123 10.54 -5.67 11.25
C GLY A 123 10.08 -6.66 10.17
N CYS A 124 9.52 -6.19 9.06
CA CYS A 124 9.15 -7.02 7.91
C CYS A 124 10.23 -6.94 6.82
N GLY A 125 10.99 -8.02 6.64
CA GLY A 125 12.08 -8.07 5.66
C GLY A 125 11.62 -8.45 4.26
N THR A 126 12.38 -8.11 3.22
CA THR A 126 12.10 -8.46 1.82
C THR A 126 12.61 -9.85 1.42
N ILE A 127 12.87 -10.74 2.39
CA ILE A 127 13.53 -12.04 2.16
C ILE A 127 12.66 -12.91 1.26
N ASP A 128 11.36 -12.99 1.53
CA ASP A 128 10.43 -13.81 0.76
C ASP A 128 10.22 -13.28 -0.66
N ALA A 129 10.15 -11.95 -0.83
CA ALA A 129 10.09 -11.31 -2.14
C ALA A 129 11.37 -11.60 -2.97
N ILE A 130 12.55 -11.45 -2.37
CA ILE A 130 13.84 -11.79 -3.03
C ILE A 130 13.89 -13.27 -3.38
N HIS A 131 13.36 -14.14 -2.52
CA HIS A 131 13.30 -15.57 -2.78
C HIS A 131 12.37 -15.90 -3.96
N ALA A 132 11.19 -15.27 -4.01
CA ALA A 132 10.25 -15.41 -5.12
C ALA A 132 10.86 -14.95 -6.44
N ASP A 133 11.56 -13.81 -6.45
CA ASP A 133 12.28 -13.31 -7.63
C ASP A 133 13.35 -14.30 -8.11
N ARG A 134 14.11 -14.89 -7.19
CA ARG A 134 15.11 -15.93 -7.53
C ARG A 134 14.45 -17.13 -8.19
N LEU A 135 13.37 -17.66 -7.61
CA LEU A 135 12.63 -18.79 -8.18
C LEU A 135 12.09 -18.46 -9.58
N LEU A 136 11.61 -17.23 -9.78
CA LEU A 136 11.10 -16.78 -11.07
C LEU A 136 12.21 -16.71 -12.13
N ILE A 137 13.39 -16.18 -11.78
CA ILE A 137 14.58 -16.16 -12.64
C ILE A 137 15.01 -17.59 -13.00
N GLU A 138 15.10 -18.47 -12.01
CA GLU A 138 15.53 -19.86 -12.19
C GLU A 138 14.58 -20.62 -13.14
N LYS A 139 13.27 -20.51 -12.94
CA LYS A 139 12.28 -21.18 -13.83
C LYS A 139 12.29 -20.66 -15.26
N HIS A 140 12.53 -19.35 -15.47
CA HIS A 140 12.64 -18.80 -16.82
C HIS A 140 13.93 -19.27 -17.51
N ARG A 141 15.04 -19.35 -16.76
CA ARG A 141 16.31 -19.89 -17.23
C ARG A 141 16.21 -21.36 -17.63
N GLU A 142 15.54 -22.20 -16.83
CA GLU A 142 15.27 -23.61 -17.15
C GLU A 142 14.51 -23.77 -18.47
N LYS A 143 13.52 -22.89 -18.72
CA LYS A 143 12.69 -22.92 -19.92
C LYS A 143 13.30 -22.20 -21.13
N GLN A 144 14.54 -21.71 -21.02
CA GLN A 144 15.19 -20.88 -22.05
C GLN A 144 14.34 -19.68 -22.49
N LYS A 145 13.56 -19.12 -21.56
CA LYS A 145 12.75 -17.93 -21.80
C LYS A 145 13.47 -16.70 -21.26
N PRO A 146 13.55 -15.60 -22.03
CA PRO A 146 14.12 -14.35 -21.53
C PRO A 146 13.22 -13.81 -20.41
N VAL A 147 13.86 -13.36 -19.33
CA VAL A 147 13.22 -12.62 -18.25
C VAL A 147 14.08 -11.39 -17.96
N HIS A 148 13.45 -10.23 -17.91
CA HIS A 148 14.09 -8.96 -17.60
C HIS A 148 13.47 -8.44 -16.30
N ILE A 149 14.28 -8.33 -15.26
CA ILE A 149 13.85 -7.81 -13.96
C ILE A 149 14.62 -6.52 -13.70
N ALA A 150 13.89 -5.45 -13.41
CA ALA A 150 14.45 -4.17 -13.06
C ALA A 150 14.17 -3.91 -11.57
N PHE A 151 15.23 -3.81 -10.77
CA PHE A 151 15.12 -3.36 -9.39
C PHE A 151 15.15 -1.84 -9.38
N LEU A 152 14.02 -1.24 -8.99
CA LEU A 152 13.89 0.19 -8.80
C LEU A 152 14.26 0.51 -7.37
N ASP A 153 15.50 0.95 -7.19
CA ASP A 153 15.93 1.59 -5.94
C ASP A 153 15.33 3.00 -5.87
N LEU A 154 14.26 3.13 -5.11
CA LEU A 154 13.53 4.38 -4.95
C LEU A 154 14.24 5.38 -4.03
N GLU A 155 15.27 4.97 -3.27
CA GLU A 155 16.01 5.86 -2.38
C GLU A 155 16.63 7.03 -3.16
N LYS A 156 17.13 6.78 -4.39
CA LYS A 156 17.63 7.84 -5.29
C LYS A 156 16.56 8.55 -6.13
N ALA A 157 15.38 7.95 -6.28
CA ALA A 157 14.33 8.49 -7.15
C ALA A 157 13.60 9.66 -6.49
N PHE A 158 13.41 9.61 -5.17
CA PHE A 158 12.73 10.66 -4.42
C PHE A 158 13.61 11.88 -4.11
N ASP A 159 14.93 11.71 -4.05
CA ASP A 159 15.89 12.82 -3.88
C ASP A 159 15.99 13.73 -5.12
N ARG A 160 15.58 13.24 -6.30
CA ARG A 160 15.76 13.93 -7.59
C ARG A 160 14.46 14.41 -8.22
N VAL A 161 13.34 14.36 -7.50
CA VAL A 161 12.07 14.89 -7.99
C VAL A 161 12.17 16.42 -8.08
N PRO A 162 11.96 17.04 -9.25
CA PRO A 162 11.89 18.50 -9.37
C PRO A 162 10.56 18.98 -8.77
N ARG A 163 10.54 19.11 -7.44
CA ARG A 163 9.33 19.44 -6.65
C ARG A 163 8.64 20.71 -7.14
N GLU A 164 9.43 21.72 -7.50
CA GLU A 164 8.92 22.99 -8.06
C GLU A 164 8.07 22.79 -9.34
N GLU A 165 8.51 21.92 -10.25
CA GLU A 165 7.78 21.64 -11.50
C GLU A 165 6.51 20.83 -11.23
N MET A 166 6.58 19.92 -10.25
CA MET A 166 5.43 19.15 -9.80
C MET A 166 4.38 20.06 -9.15
N TRP A 167 4.80 20.96 -8.27
CA TRP A 167 3.92 21.95 -7.64
C TRP A 167 3.32 22.91 -8.67
N TYR A 168 4.10 23.35 -9.65
CA TYR A 168 3.58 24.15 -10.77
C TYR A 168 2.47 23.41 -11.52
N ALA A 169 2.67 22.13 -11.86
CA ALA A 169 1.65 21.33 -12.53
C ALA A 169 0.40 21.14 -11.66
N LEU A 170 0.56 20.87 -10.36
CA LEU A 170 -0.55 20.73 -9.42
C LEU A 170 -1.38 22.02 -9.29
N ARG A 171 -0.71 23.18 -9.20
CA ARG A 171 -1.37 24.50 -9.22
C ARG A 171 -2.10 24.74 -10.53
N TYR A 172 -1.47 24.43 -11.67
CA TYR A 172 -2.09 24.55 -12.98
C TYR A 172 -3.38 23.71 -13.12
N HIS A 173 -3.42 22.55 -12.47
CA HIS A 173 -4.59 21.67 -12.43
C HIS A 173 -5.60 22.03 -11.32
N GLY A 174 -5.39 23.13 -10.59
CA GLY A 174 -6.34 23.64 -9.60
C GLY A 174 -6.35 22.89 -8.27
N VAL A 175 -5.27 22.17 -7.96
CA VAL A 175 -5.10 21.55 -6.64
C VAL A 175 -4.96 22.65 -5.58
N PRO A 176 -5.73 22.62 -4.47
CA PRO A 176 -5.62 23.59 -3.39
C PRO A 176 -4.20 23.68 -2.81
N GLU A 177 -3.73 24.89 -2.51
CA GLU A 177 -2.34 25.11 -2.06
C GLU A 177 -2.01 24.36 -0.75
N GLY A 178 -3.01 24.12 0.11
CA GLY A 178 -2.83 23.31 1.33
C GLY A 178 -2.53 21.83 1.08
N LEU A 179 -2.61 21.36 -0.17
CA LEU A 179 -2.29 19.99 -0.59
C LEU A 179 -1.00 19.92 -1.43
N ILE A 180 -0.31 21.05 -1.61
CA ILE A 180 0.93 21.16 -2.40
C ILE A 180 2.06 21.53 -1.42
N GLU A 181 2.79 20.53 -0.93
CA GLU A 181 3.92 20.68 0.01
C GLU A 181 5.30 20.44 -0.61
#